data_AF-F2LHL3-F1
#
_entry.id   AF-F2LHL3-F1
#
_cell.length_a   1.000
_cell.length_b   1.000
_cell.length_c   1.000
_cell.angle_alpha   90.00
_cell.angle_beta   90.00
_cell.angle_gamma   90.00
#
_symmetry.space_group_name_H-M   'P 1'
#
loop_
_entity.id
_entity.type
_entity.pdbx_description
1 polymer ?
#
loop_
_entity_poly.entity_id
_entity_poly.type
_entity_poly.pdbx_seq_one_letter_code
_entity_poly.pdbx_strand_id
1 'polypeptide(L)'
;MIWQAAPILVCPVHSMALQHECPSCRRVQPFVPRHAHVDFCSRCGSWLAANYKELRGIVKASRISPRQRYNIDAIGEMILRGPEISELLTAQHLQTRIAETADRHFGGTVANIERALSFTKRVISQWRYRDVQPSLPALLLMTQGLRTTPVAFLRDGLDASFAAPPQRQFRPPSRRTLELSVKQRNALTEALRNIIAEGYSECPMKDVAEKLGYKYTYLRYWFEDECRQISKLHRQWILAQRLEKERRDAALATQVVRALYSTQAHVTRRHTEKCLRNVGLSLASPVVREAANRVKDEHFSACRTMQHSDSNETFASAEQQSEDSNPSG
;
A
#
# COMPACT_ATOMS: atom_id res chain seq x y z
N MET A 1 -24.90 -17.79 18.39
CA MET A 1 -25.43 -18.83 17.47
C MET A 1 -24.28 -19.38 16.63
N ILE A 2 -23.85 -20.62 16.85
CA ILE A 2 -22.72 -21.24 16.11
C ILE A 2 -22.97 -21.27 14.58
N TRP A 3 -24.23 -21.30 14.16
CA TRP A 3 -24.70 -21.34 12.77
C TRP A 3 -24.44 -20.05 11.97
N GLN A 4 -23.94 -19.00 12.63
CA GLN A 4 -23.51 -17.75 11.99
C GLN A 4 -22.04 -17.79 11.56
N ALA A 5 -21.29 -18.83 11.94
CA ALA A 5 -19.92 -19.01 11.48
C ALA A 5 -19.92 -19.47 10.02
N ALA A 6 -19.30 -18.67 9.14
CA ALA A 6 -19.20 -18.93 7.70
C ALA A 6 -18.80 -20.38 7.29
N PRO A 7 -18.01 -21.14 8.06
CA PRO A 7 -17.66 -22.52 7.70
C PRO A 7 -18.78 -23.56 7.88
N ILE A 8 -19.87 -23.22 8.58
CA ILE A 8 -20.98 -24.14 8.89
C ILE A 8 -22.12 -23.88 7.91
N LEU A 9 -22.43 -24.88 7.09
CA LEU A 9 -23.46 -24.80 6.05
C LEU A 9 -24.67 -25.69 6.34
N VAL A 10 -24.58 -26.52 7.38
CA VAL A 10 -25.59 -27.52 7.73
C VAL A 10 -25.85 -27.49 9.23
N CYS A 11 -27.12 -27.57 9.62
CA CYS A 11 -27.50 -27.75 11.02
C CYS A 11 -27.19 -29.19 11.47
N PRO A 12 -26.39 -29.41 12.53
CA PRO A 12 -26.07 -30.77 13.00
C PRO A 12 -27.26 -31.50 13.62
N VAL A 13 -28.24 -30.78 14.18
CA VAL A 13 -29.43 -31.37 14.82
C VAL A 13 -30.41 -31.87 13.77
N HIS A 14 -30.68 -31.05 12.74
CA HIS A 14 -31.72 -31.33 11.75
C HIS A 14 -31.17 -31.93 10.46
N SER A 15 -29.85 -31.98 10.26
CA SER A 15 -29.19 -32.41 9.01
C SER A 15 -29.72 -31.67 7.77
N MET A 16 -30.00 -30.38 7.92
CA MET A 16 -30.55 -29.51 6.86
C MET A 16 -29.57 -28.40 6.52
N ALA A 17 -29.46 -28.07 5.24
CA ALA A 17 -28.68 -26.93 4.79
C ALA A 17 -29.24 -25.64 5.41
N LEU A 18 -28.35 -24.82 5.96
CA LEU A 18 -28.72 -23.51 6.49
C LEU A 18 -29.12 -22.59 5.33
N GLN A 19 -30.21 -21.85 5.51
CA GLN A 19 -30.72 -20.91 4.52
C GLN A 19 -30.37 -19.49 4.97
N HIS A 20 -29.81 -18.71 4.05
CA HIS A 20 -29.49 -17.31 4.29
C HIS A 20 -30.46 -16.36 3.57
N GLU A 21 -31.32 -16.90 2.72
CA GLU A 21 -32.33 -16.16 1.98
C GLU A 21 -33.71 -16.33 2.62
N CYS A 22 -34.50 -15.25 2.61
CA CYS A 22 -35.89 -15.32 3.04
C CYS A 22 -36.72 -16.14 2.03
N PRO A 23 -37.51 -17.14 2.45
CA PRO A 23 -38.34 -17.91 1.54
C PRO A 23 -39.42 -17.06 0.83
N SER A 24 -39.90 -15.99 1.47
CA SER A 24 -40.95 -15.12 0.93
C SER A 24 -40.42 -14.09 -0.07
N CYS A 25 -39.35 -13.36 0.25
CA CYS A 25 -38.82 -12.29 -0.61
C CYS A 25 -37.49 -12.59 -1.29
N ARG A 26 -36.89 -13.76 -1.02
CA ARG A 26 -35.59 -14.25 -1.57
C ARG A 26 -34.39 -13.35 -1.34
N ARG A 27 -34.51 -12.35 -0.45
CA ARG A 27 -33.39 -11.49 -0.07
C ARG A 27 -32.56 -12.14 1.02
N VAL A 28 -31.24 -12.02 0.89
CA VAL A 28 -30.27 -12.45 1.91
C VAL A 28 -30.49 -11.67 3.20
N GLN A 29 -30.54 -12.38 4.32
CA GLN A 29 -30.64 -11.78 5.65
C GLN A 29 -29.31 -11.12 6.04
N PRO A 30 -29.35 -9.91 6.61
CA PRO A 30 -28.15 -9.27 7.13
C PRO A 30 -27.58 -10.06 8.32
N PHE A 31 -26.27 -10.00 8.52
CA PHE A 31 -25.59 -10.67 9.65
C PHE A 31 -26.11 -10.16 11.00
N VAL A 32 -26.26 -8.84 11.14
CA VAL A 32 -26.96 -8.22 12.27
C VAL A 32 -28.40 -7.94 11.83
N PRO A 33 -29.41 -8.57 12.46
CA PRO A 33 -30.81 -8.28 12.19
C PRO A 33 -31.11 -6.79 12.38
N ARG A 34 -31.99 -6.22 11.55
CA ARG A 34 -32.45 -4.82 11.73
C ARG A 34 -33.39 -4.65 12.91
N HIS A 35 -34.01 -5.73 13.36
CA HIS A 35 -35.02 -5.75 14.40
C HIS A 35 -34.61 -6.77 15.47
N ALA A 36 -35.07 -6.59 16.70
CA ALA A 36 -34.75 -7.49 17.81
C ALA A 36 -35.25 -8.92 17.59
N HIS A 37 -36.29 -9.10 16.77
CA HIS A 37 -36.89 -10.39 16.51
C HIS A 37 -36.16 -11.13 15.37
N VAL A 38 -35.43 -12.18 15.72
CA VAL A 38 -34.71 -13.06 14.77
C VAL A 38 -35.64 -13.94 13.94
N ASP A 39 -36.90 -14.08 14.37
CA ASP A 39 -37.90 -14.91 13.72
C ASP A 39 -38.58 -14.23 12.53
N PHE A 40 -38.19 -12.99 12.20
CA PHE A 40 -38.76 -12.22 11.09
C PHE A 40 -37.70 -11.75 10.09
N CYS A 41 -38.10 -11.69 8.83
CA CYS A 41 -37.27 -11.19 7.75
C CYS A 41 -36.96 -9.70 7.96
N SER A 42 -35.67 -9.36 8.04
CA SER A 42 -35.19 -7.97 8.19
C SER A 42 -35.47 -7.07 6.97
N ARG A 43 -36.04 -7.63 5.89
CA ARG A 43 -36.34 -6.91 4.63
C ARG A 43 -37.82 -6.76 4.35
N CYS A 44 -38.61 -7.83 4.51
CA CYS A 44 -40.04 -7.83 4.20
C CYS A 44 -40.94 -8.08 5.42
N GLY A 45 -40.36 -8.33 6.60
CA GLY A 45 -41.12 -8.56 7.83
C GLY A 45 -41.87 -9.90 7.87
N SER A 46 -41.67 -10.80 6.91
CA SER A 46 -42.30 -12.13 6.93
C SER A 46 -41.72 -13.02 8.03
N TRP A 47 -42.58 -13.82 8.67
CA TRP A 47 -42.18 -14.85 9.63
C TRP A 47 -41.27 -15.90 8.99
N LEU A 48 -40.15 -16.22 9.63
CA LEU A 48 -39.11 -17.13 9.15
C LEU A 48 -39.08 -18.47 9.90
N ALA A 49 -39.72 -18.56 11.06
CA ALA A 49 -39.81 -19.80 11.83
C ALA A 49 -40.89 -20.73 11.24
N ALA A 50 -40.58 -21.36 10.12
CA ALA A 50 -41.44 -22.39 9.53
C ALA A 50 -41.46 -23.65 10.41
N ASN A 51 -42.61 -24.32 10.51
CA ASN A 51 -42.72 -25.60 11.18
C ASN A 51 -41.93 -26.66 10.38
N TYR A 52 -41.20 -27.55 11.03
CA TYR A 52 -40.38 -28.58 10.35
C TYR A 52 -41.18 -29.42 9.34
N LYS A 53 -42.50 -29.57 9.56
CA LYS A 53 -43.43 -30.28 8.66
C LYS A 53 -43.78 -29.49 7.38
N GLU A 54 -43.67 -28.17 7.43
CA GLU A 54 -43.96 -27.24 6.33
C GLU A 54 -42.75 -27.01 5.43
N LEU A 55 -41.55 -27.43 5.85
CA LEU A 55 -40.30 -27.38 5.07
C LEU A 55 -40.25 -28.39 3.91
N ARG A 56 -41.38 -28.63 3.23
CA ARG A 56 -41.43 -29.45 2.01
C ARG A 56 -40.59 -28.77 0.92
N GLY A 57 -39.44 -29.36 0.59
CA GLY A 57 -38.54 -28.85 -0.45
C GLY A 57 -37.20 -28.33 0.06
N ILE A 58 -36.99 -28.22 1.38
CA ILE A 58 -35.63 -28.05 1.90
C ILE A 58 -34.88 -29.37 1.70
N VAL A 59 -33.80 -29.31 0.92
CA VAL A 59 -32.93 -30.45 0.66
C VAL A 59 -32.39 -30.93 2.00
N LYS A 60 -32.86 -32.09 2.48
CA LYS A 60 -32.16 -32.83 3.53
C LYS A 60 -30.74 -33.04 3.02
N ALA A 61 -29.75 -32.54 3.75
CA ALA A 61 -28.37 -32.84 3.40
C ALA A 61 -28.22 -34.35 3.56
N SER A 62 -28.08 -35.07 2.44
CA SER A 62 -28.17 -36.52 2.41
C SER A 62 -27.15 -37.15 3.37
N ARG A 63 -25.99 -36.49 3.58
CA ARG A 63 -25.02 -36.72 4.67
C ARG A 63 -24.21 -35.44 4.97
N ILE A 64 -23.91 -35.17 6.24
CA ILE A 64 -22.94 -34.14 6.64
C ILE A 64 -21.54 -34.62 6.22
N SER A 65 -20.84 -33.85 5.37
CA SER A 65 -19.47 -34.22 4.96
C SER A 65 -18.51 -34.27 6.16
N PRO A 66 -17.45 -35.10 6.12
CA PRO A 66 -16.46 -35.16 7.21
C PRO A 66 -15.87 -33.79 7.55
N ARG A 67 -15.65 -32.93 6.56
CA ARG A 67 -15.18 -31.56 6.76
C ARG A 67 -16.21 -30.67 7.47
N GLN A 68 -17.48 -30.76 7.11
CA GLN A 68 -18.53 -30.02 7.80
C GLN A 68 -18.69 -30.49 9.25
N ARG A 69 -18.60 -31.80 9.49
CA ARG A 69 -18.60 -32.36 10.85
C ARG A 69 -17.44 -31.82 11.67
N TYR A 70 -16.22 -31.89 11.14
CA TYR A 70 -15.05 -31.30 11.78
C TYR A 70 -15.24 -29.81 12.11
N ASN A 71 -15.72 -29.00 11.17
CA ASN A 71 -15.95 -27.58 11.41
C ASN A 71 -16.97 -27.33 12.53
N ILE A 72 -18.06 -28.11 12.57
CA ILE A 72 -19.08 -28.00 13.61
C ILE A 72 -18.48 -28.32 14.98
N ASP A 73 -17.75 -29.43 15.08
CA ASP A 73 -17.15 -29.90 16.33
C ASP A 73 -16.07 -28.92 16.82
N ALA A 74 -15.17 -28.48 15.93
CA ALA A 74 -14.09 -27.56 16.25
C ALA A 74 -14.60 -26.18 16.67
N ILE A 75 -15.59 -25.61 15.98
CA ILE A 75 -16.16 -24.31 16.36
C ILE A 75 -16.97 -24.45 17.66
N GLY A 76 -17.66 -25.57 17.86
CA GLY A 76 -18.35 -25.88 19.12
C GLY A 76 -17.38 -25.91 20.29
N GLU A 77 -16.25 -26.57 20.13
CA GLU A 77 -15.17 -26.58 21.12
C GLU A 77 -14.62 -25.18 21.38
N MET A 78 -14.36 -24.38 20.33
CA MET A 78 -13.89 -23.00 20.49
C MET A 78 -14.86 -22.14 21.30
N ILE A 79 -16.17 -22.30 21.09
CA ILE A 79 -17.20 -21.56 21.84
C ILE A 79 -17.24 -22.02 23.30
N LEU A 80 -17.19 -23.32 23.55
CA LEU A 80 -17.30 -23.89 24.90
C LEU A 80 -16.05 -23.67 25.74
N ARG A 81 -14.86 -23.86 25.14
CA ARG A 81 -13.55 -23.86 25.81
C ARG A 81 -12.77 -22.57 25.63
N GLY A 82 -13.24 -21.66 24.77
CA GLY A 82 -12.58 -20.37 24.51
C GLY A 82 -12.22 -19.58 25.77
N PRO A 83 -13.11 -19.47 26.78
CA PRO A 83 -12.78 -18.79 28.04
C PRO A 83 -11.60 -19.42 28.80
N GLU A 84 -11.48 -20.75 28.77
CA GLU A 84 -10.45 -21.52 29.48
C GLU A 84 -9.05 -21.31 28.90
N ILE A 85 -8.96 -20.98 27.61
CA ILE A 85 -7.68 -20.77 26.90
C ILE A 85 -7.45 -19.31 26.52
N SER A 86 -8.18 -18.37 27.13
CA SER A 86 -8.18 -16.95 26.75
C SER A 86 -6.77 -16.33 26.74
N GLU A 87 -5.91 -16.70 27.68
CA GLU A 87 -4.51 -16.27 27.77
C GLU A 87 -3.64 -16.77 26.58
N LEU A 88 -4.05 -17.88 25.95
CA LEU A 88 -3.35 -18.50 24.81
C LEU A 88 -3.82 -17.92 23.47
N LEU A 89 -4.89 -17.12 23.43
CA LEU A 89 -5.46 -16.53 22.22
C LEU A 89 -4.67 -15.30 21.72
N THR A 90 -3.34 -15.40 21.72
CA THR A 90 -2.43 -14.34 21.26
C THR A 90 -1.75 -14.72 19.94
N ALA A 91 -1.43 -13.72 19.11
CA ALA A 91 -0.68 -13.92 17.89
C ALA A 91 0.70 -14.55 18.17
N GLN A 92 1.36 -14.12 19.24
CA GLN A 92 2.66 -14.64 19.65
C GLN A 92 2.60 -16.13 20.03
N HIS A 93 1.57 -16.56 20.76
CA HIS A 93 1.41 -17.96 21.11
C HIS A 93 1.15 -18.83 19.87
N LEU A 94 0.27 -18.39 18.98
CA LEU A 94 0.03 -19.05 17.70
C LEU A 94 1.32 -19.16 16.88
N GLN A 95 2.10 -18.08 16.79
CA GLN A 95 3.40 -18.07 16.13
C GLN A 95 4.30 -19.16 16.71
N THR A 96 4.46 -19.20 18.04
CA THR A 96 5.27 -20.21 18.75
C THR A 96 4.83 -21.63 18.40
N ARG A 97 3.53 -21.93 18.47
CA ARG A 97 2.99 -23.25 18.10
C ARG A 97 3.28 -23.64 16.66
N ILE A 98 3.20 -22.68 15.72
CA ILE A 98 3.55 -22.92 14.31
C ILE A 98 5.04 -23.27 14.15
N ALA A 99 5.94 -22.63 14.89
CA ALA A 99 7.37 -22.99 14.82
C ALA A 99 7.66 -24.34 15.44
N GLU A 100 7.15 -24.62 16.64
CA GLU A 100 7.36 -25.92 17.29
C GLU A 100 6.88 -27.06 16.38
N THR A 101 5.73 -26.85 15.73
CA THR A 101 5.20 -27.79 14.73
C THR A 101 6.15 -27.95 13.55
N ALA A 102 6.67 -26.85 13.01
CA ALA A 102 7.59 -26.87 11.88
C ALA A 102 8.88 -27.62 12.22
N ASP A 103 9.46 -27.34 13.38
CA ASP A 103 10.71 -27.92 13.86
C ASP A 103 10.58 -29.41 14.13
N ARG A 104 9.52 -29.83 14.83
CA ARG A 104 9.34 -31.23 15.24
C ARG A 104 8.85 -32.12 14.11
N HIS A 105 7.94 -31.64 13.25
CA HIS A 105 7.22 -32.52 12.31
C HIS A 105 7.44 -32.19 10.83
N PHE A 106 8.00 -31.01 10.50
CA PHE A 106 8.12 -30.56 9.12
C PHE A 106 9.53 -30.08 8.75
N GLY A 107 10.59 -30.59 9.41
CA GLY A 107 11.98 -30.31 9.03
C GLY A 107 12.38 -28.83 9.16
N GLY A 108 11.86 -28.14 10.17
CA GLY A 108 12.26 -26.78 10.56
C GLY A 108 11.71 -25.65 9.69
N THR A 109 10.89 -25.93 8.68
CA THR A 109 10.45 -24.90 7.73
C THR A 109 8.93 -24.79 7.65
N VAL A 110 8.37 -23.60 7.91
CA VAL A 110 6.92 -23.35 7.79
C VAL A 110 6.38 -23.59 6.36
N ALA A 111 7.21 -23.35 5.34
CA ALA A 111 6.86 -23.67 3.96
C ALA A 111 6.61 -25.18 3.73
N ASN A 112 7.18 -26.06 4.56
CA ASN A 112 6.91 -27.49 4.52
C ASN A 112 5.49 -27.79 5.04
N ILE A 113 5.02 -27.08 6.08
CA ILE A 113 3.64 -27.14 6.56
C ILE A 113 2.68 -26.69 5.45
N GLU A 114 2.92 -25.52 4.84
CA GLU A 114 2.07 -25.00 3.77
C GLU A 114 1.93 -26.02 2.62
N ARG A 115 3.04 -26.66 2.25
CA ARG A 115 3.06 -27.68 1.18
C ARG A 115 2.32 -28.94 1.58
N ALA A 116 2.53 -29.45 2.79
CA ALA A 116 1.85 -30.65 3.26
C ALA A 116 0.33 -30.45 3.39
N LEU A 117 -0.09 -29.26 3.80
CA LEU A 117 -1.50 -28.91 4.01
C LEU A 117 -2.16 -28.25 2.79
N SER A 118 -1.46 -28.17 1.65
CA SER A 118 -1.95 -27.58 0.40
C SER A 118 -2.37 -26.10 0.49
N PHE A 119 -1.74 -25.32 1.37
CA PHE A 119 -1.90 -23.87 1.41
C PHE A 119 -1.13 -23.20 0.26
N THR A 120 -1.66 -22.06 -0.20
CA THR A 120 -0.91 -21.16 -1.08
C THR A 120 0.37 -20.70 -0.39
N LYS A 121 1.44 -20.50 -1.16
CA LYS A 121 2.73 -20.05 -0.63
C LYS A 121 2.56 -18.79 0.22
N ARG A 122 3.23 -18.77 1.37
CA ARG A 122 3.32 -17.68 2.35
C ARG A 122 2.11 -17.47 3.26
N VAL A 123 1.04 -18.25 3.18
CA VAL A 123 -0.12 -18.07 4.09
C VAL A 123 0.27 -18.32 5.55
N ILE A 124 0.78 -19.52 5.86
CA ILE A 124 1.19 -19.86 7.23
C ILE A 124 2.48 -19.12 7.61
N SER A 125 3.35 -18.86 6.64
CA SER A 125 4.57 -18.07 6.83
C SER A 125 4.24 -16.64 7.25
N GLN A 126 3.17 -16.05 6.72
CA GLN A 126 2.70 -14.74 7.17
C GLN A 126 2.24 -14.82 8.62
N TRP A 127 1.49 -15.84 9.03
CA TRP A 127 1.08 -15.99 10.43
C TRP A 127 2.27 -16.16 11.37
N ARG A 128 3.34 -16.86 10.93
CA ARG A 128 4.56 -17.05 11.72
C ARG A 128 5.44 -15.80 11.82
N TYR A 129 5.70 -15.14 10.70
CA TYR A 129 6.73 -14.09 10.61
C TYR A 129 6.18 -12.66 10.51
N ARG A 130 4.86 -12.52 10.42
CA ARG A 130 4.15 -11.25 10.38
C ARG A 130 3.04 -11.29 11.43
N ASP A 131 2.63 -10.11 11.89
CA ASP A 131 1.52 -9.99 12.82
C ASP A 131 0.17 -10.04 12.05
N VAL A 132 -0.04 -11.15 11.33
CA VAL A 132 -1.24 -11.38 10.51
C VAL A 132 -2.03 -12.52 11.12
N GLN A 133 -3.28 -12.24 11.49
CA GLN A 133 -4.18 -13.23 12.07
C GLN A 133 -4.78 -14.14 10.99
N PRO A 134 -4.91 -15.46 11.26
CA PRO A 134 -5.59 -16.36 10.36
C PRO A 134 -7.09 -16.04 10.31
N SER A 135 -7.69 -16.14 9.12
CA SER A 135 -9.15 -16.19 9.04
C SER A 135 -9.65 -17.51 9.64
N LEU A 136 -10.85 -17.52 10.22
CA LEU A 136 -11.43 -18.74 10.80
C LEU A 136 -11.43 -19.93 9.82
N PRO A 137 -11.83 -19.79 8.54
CA PRO A 137 -11.74 -20.91 7.59
C PRO A 137 -10.32 -21.42 7.36
N ALA A 138 -9.33 -20.54 7.37
CA ALA A 138 -7.93 -20.91 7.16
C ALA A 138 -7.33 -21.60 8.40
N LEU A 139 -7.67 -21.13 9.60
CA LEU A 139 -7.29 -21.78 10.86
C LEU A 139 -7.86 -23.21 10.92
N LEU A 140 -9.16 -23.36 10.67
CA LEU A 140 -9.82 -24.68 10.65
C LEU A 140 -9.21 -25.61 9.61
N LEU A 141 -8.88 -25.10 8.41
CA LEU A 141 -8.22 -25.91 7.38
C LEU A 141 -6.84 -26.40 7.85
N MET A 142 -6.07 -25.53 8.52
CA MET A 142 -4.76 -25.89 9.04
C MET A 142 -4.88 -26.97 10.11
N THR A 143 -5.72 -26.76 11.13
CA THR A 143 -5.87 -27.69 12.25
C THR A 143 -6.48 -29.02 11.80
N GLN A 144 -7.39 -29.00 10.82
CA GLN A 144 -7.92 -30.22 10.20
C GLN A 144 -6.79 -31.02 9.53
N GLY A 145 -5.93 -30.35 8.77
CA GLY A 145 -4.78 -30.97 8.11
C GLY A 145 -3.74 -31.52 9.08
N LEU A 146 -3.59 -30.88 10.24
CA LEU A 146 -2.78 -31.34 11.36
C LEU A 146 -3.48 -32.38 12.25
N ARG A 147 -4.71 -32.81 11.89
CA ARG A 147 -5.51 -33.80 12.63
C ARG A 147 -5.76 -33.42 14.10
N THR A 148 -5.96 -32.14 14.36
CA THR A 148 -6.24 -31.57 15.69
C THR A 148 -7.35 -30.53 15.60
N THR A 149 -7.73 -29.92 16.72
CA THR A 149 -8.67 -28.79 16.78
C THR A 149 -7.94 -27.50 17.12
N PRO A 150 -8.52 -26.30 16.86
CA PRO A 150 -7.87 -25.04 17.24
C PRO A 150 -7.55 -24.93 18.73
N VAL A 151 -8.46 -25.39 19.59
CA VAL A 151 -8.28 -25.34 21.05
C VAL A 151 -7.17 -26.30 21.49
N ALA A 152 -7.24 -27.57 21.06
CA ALA A 152 -6.22 -28.56 21.39
C ALA A 152 -4.83 -28.18 20.83
N PHE A 153 -4.77 -27.65 19.60
CA PHE A 153 -3.52 -27.18 19.01
C PHE A 153 -2.87 -26.05 19.80
N LEU A 154 -3.66 -25.05 20.23
CA LEU A 154 -3.12 -23.94 21.01
C LEU A 154 -2.71 -24.40 22.40
N ARG A 155 -3.53 -25.22 23.07
CA ARG A 155 -3.25 -25.70 24.43
C ARG A 155 -2.10 -26.69 24.46
N ASP A 156 -2.22 -27.78 23.71
CA ASP A 156 -1.40 -29.00 23.84
C ASP A 156 -0.35 -29.13 22.72
N GLY A 157 -0.55 -28.44 21.58
CA GLY A 157 0.30 -28.58 20.40
C GLY A 157 -0.01 -29.84 19.60
N LEU A 158 1.01 -30.43 18.97
CA LEU A 158 0.90 -31.73 18.30
C LEU A 158 1.64 -32.80 19.12
N ASP A 159 1.06 -33.99 19.15
CA ASP A 159 1.65 -35.17 19.76
C ASP A 159 2.92 -35.59 19.01
N ALA A 160 3.92 -36.13 19.72
CA ALA A 160 5.16 -36.64 19.14
C ALA A 160 4.92 -37.75 18.09
N SER A 161 3.84 -38.51 18.23
CA SER A 161 3.40 -39.54 17.28
C SER A 161 2.81 -38.99 15.98
N PHE A 162 2.59 -37.68 15.86
CA PHE A 162 2.08 -37.08 14.65
C PHE A 162 3.06 -37.25 13.48
N ALA A 163 2.63 -38.03 12.49
CA ALA A 163 3.31 -38.18 11.22
C ALA A 163 2.78 -37.16 10.21
N ALA A 164 3.67 -36.27 9.74
CA ALA A 164 3.32 -35.31 8.70
C ALA A 164 2.83 -36.02 7.43
N PRO A 165 1.79 -35.48 6.76
CA PRO A 165 1.37 -36.01 5.46
C PRO A 165 2.56 -36.06 4.49
N PRO A 166 2.66 -37.09 3.63
CA PRO A 166 3.74 -37.19 2.66
C PRO A 166 3.75 -35.92 1.82
N GLN A 167 4.86 -35.18 1.90
CA GLN A 167 5.02 -34.00 1.08
C GLN A 167 4.99 -34.44 -0.38
N ARG A 168 4.09 -33.86 -1.19
CA ARG A 168 4.18 -34.02 -2.63
C ARG A 168 5.59 -33.60 -3.02
N GLN A 169 6.37 -34.54 -3.56
CA GLN A 169 7.73 -34.28 -4.02
C GLN A 169 7.66 -33.21 -5.11
N PHE A 170 7.85 -31.96 -4.72
CA PHE A 170 8.04 -30.89 -5.67
C PHE A 170 9.48 -31.08 -6.15
N ARG A 171 9.66 -31.50 -7.41
CA ARG A 171 10.98 -31.36 -8.04
C ARG A 171 11.39 -29.91 -7.81
N PRO A 172 12.50 -29.62 -7.10
CA PRO A 172 12.96 -28.25 -7.01
C PRO A 172 13.03 -27.74 -8.46
N PRO A 173 12.49 -26.53 -8.77
CA PRO A 173 12.74 -25.97 -10.07
C PRO A 173 14.26 -25.98 -10.20
N SER A 174 14.79 -26.67 -11.20
CA SER A 174 16.22 -26.67 -11.47
C SER A 174 16.55 -25.25 -11.89
N ARG A 175 16.75 -24.38 -10.90
CA ARG A 175 17.39 -23.10 -11.11
C ARG A 175 18.80 -23.50 -11.46
N ARG A 176 19.05 -23.70 -12.74
CA ARG A 176 20.37 -23.49 -13.30
C ARG A 176 20.67 -22.03 -12.94
N THR A 177 21.35 -21.83 -11.82
CA THR A 177 22.09 -20.59 -11.61
C THR A 177 22.92 -20.47 -12.87
N LEU A 178 22.64 -19.47 -13.72
CA LEU A 178 23.54 -19.20 -14.83
C LEU A 178 24.87 -18.83 -14.19
N GLU A 179 25.79 -19.78 -14.13
CA GLU A 179 27.15 -19.53 -13.68
C GLU A 179 27.80 -18.63 -14.73
N LEU A 180 28.17 -17.42 -14.30
CA LEU A 180 29.00 -16.55 -15.13
C LEU A 180 30.37 -17.20 -15.26
N SER A 181 30.82 -17.39 -16.49
CA SER A 181 32.23 -17.65 -16.74
C SER A 181 33.07 -16.52 -16.15
N VAL A 182 34.28 -16.82 -15.67
CA VAL A 182 35.24 -15.82 -15.15
C VAL A 182 35.44 -14.68 -16.16
N LYS A 183 35.49 -15.00 -17.46
CA LYS A 183 35.64 -13.99 -18.52
C LYS A 183 34.43 -13.06 -18.60
N GLN A 184 33.21 -13.60 -18.50
CA GLN A 184 31.97 -12.81 -18.52
C GLN A 184 31.83 -11.96 -17.27
N ARG A 185 32.21 -12.49 -16.10
CA ARG A 185 32.21 -11.75 -14.85
C ARG A 185 33.15 -10.55 -14.93
N ASN A 186 34.38 -10.75 -15.40
CA ASN A 186 35.36 -9.67 -15.49
C ASN A 186 34.92 -8.58 -16.48
N ALA A 187 34.39 -8.97 -17.65
CA ALA A 187 33.87 -8.02 -18.63
C ALA A 187 32.71 -7.18 -18.07
N LEU A 188 31.80 -7.80 -17.30
CA LEU A 188 30.71 -7.09 -16.64
C LEU A 188 31.21 -6.16 -15.53
N THR A 189 32.15 -6.61 -14.70
CA THR A 189 32.77 -5.76 -13.67
C THR A 189 33.41 -4.53 -14.29
N GLU A 190 34.16 -4.70 -15.38
CA GLU A 190 34.84 -3.60 -16.06
C GLU A 190 33.83 -2.62 -16.69
N ALA A 191 32.80 -3.13 -17.36
CA ALA A 191 31.73 -2.30 -17.90
C ALA A 191 30.99 -1.48 -16.82
N LEU A 192 30.67 -2.10 -15.68
CA LEU A 192 30.01 -1.40 -14.57
C LEU A 192 30.94 -0.36 -13.91
N ARG A 193 32.23 -0.68 -13.75
CA ARG A 193 33.22 0.25 -13.21
C ARG A 193 33.48 1.44 -14.12
N ASN A 194 33.46 1.26 -15.44
CA ASN A 194 33.58 2.36 -16.39
C ASN A 194 32.42 3.35 -16.25
N ILE A 195 31.19 2.87 -16.11
CA ILE A 195 30.01 3.72 -15.84
C ILE A 195 30.15 4.45 -14.50
N ILE A 196 30.71 3.79 -13.48
CA ILE A 196 30.96 4.44 -12.18
C ILE A 196 32.06 5.51 -12.30
N ALA A 197 33.10 5.26 -13.09
CA ALA A 197 34.22 6.17 -13.30
C ALA A 197 33.82 7.45 -14.05
N GLU A 198 32.82 7.38 -14.93
CA GLU A 198 32.22 8.56 -15.57
C GLU A 198 31.59 9.53 -14.56
N GLY A 199 31.27 9.07 -13.34
CA GLY A 199 30.83 9.92 -12.24
C GLY A 199 29.38 10.40 -12.31
N TYR A 200 28.64 10.04 -13.37
CA TYR A 200 27.20 10.26 -13.51
C TYR A 200 26.55 9.11 -14.29
N SER A 201 25.22 9.01 -14.24
CA SER A 201 24.49 7.99 -15.00
C SER A 201 23.17 8.55 -15.52
N GLU A 202 23.06 8.67 -16.84
CA GLU A 202 21.85 9.17 -17.51
C GLU A 202 20.72 8.13 -17.51
N CYS A 203 21.07 6.86 -17.46
CA CYS A 203 20.14 5.74 -17.51
C CYS A 203 19.94 5.13 -16.12
N PRO A 204 18.72 4.73 -15.75
CA PRO A 204 18.52 3.94 -14.54
C PRO A 204 19.24 2.59 -14.67
N MET A 205 19.63 2.00 -13.54
CA MET A 205 20.35 0.73 -13.52
C MET A 205 19.61 -0.42 -14.25
N LYS A 206 18.28 -0.34 -14.34
CA LYS A 206 17.49 -1.31 -15.11
C LYS A 206 17.81 -1.25 -16.60
N ASP A 207 17.89 -0.06 -17.17
CA ASP A 207 18.17 0.16 -18.59
C ASP A 207 19.64 -0.13 -18.90
N VAL A 208 20.54 0.18 -17.95
CA VAL A 208 21.95 -0.25 -18.02
C VAL A 208 22.05 -1.77 -18.09
N ALA A 209 21.27 -2.49 -17.27
CA ALA A 209 21.26 -3.95 -17.29
C ALA A 209 20.77 -4.49 -18.65
N GLU A 210 19.70 -3.90 -19.19
CA GLU A 210 19.15 -4.27 -20.50
C GLU A 210 20.15 -4.00 -21.64
N LYS A 211 20.87 -2.87 -21.62
CA LYS A 211 21.96 -2.57 -22.57
C LYS A 211 23.11 -3.58 -22.51
N LEU A 212 23.40 -4.10 -21.31
CA LEU A 212 24.40 -5.15 -21.11
C LEU A 212 23.87 -6.56 -21.46
N GLY A 213 22.59 -6.69 -21.84
CA GLY A 213 21.97 -7.97 -22.22
C GLY A 213 21.53 -8.83 -21.03
N TYR A 214 21.46 -8.28 -19.82
CA TYR A 214 21.12 -9.03 -18.60
C TYR A 214 19.88 -8.46 -17.89
N LYS A 215 19.18 -9.31 -17.15
CA LYS A 215 18.11 -8.85 -16.25
C LYS A 215 18.72 -8.13 -15.06
N TYR A 216 18.10 -7.03 -14.62
CA TYR A 216 18.50 -6.31 -13.41
C TYR A 216 18.67 -7.20 -12.18
N THR A 217 17.75 -8.16 -11.96
CA THR A 217 17.83 -9.09 -10.83
C THR A 217 19.06 -9.98 -10.87
N TYR A 218 19.60 -10.24 -12.06
CA TYR A 218 20.80 -11.04 -12.26
C TYR A 218 22.05 -10.25 -11.92
N LEU A 219 22.17 -9.01 -12.41
CA LEU A 219 23.28 -8.13 -12.04
C LEU A 219 23.27 -7.79 -10.55
N ARG A 220 22.09 -7.57 -9.95
CA ARG A 220 21.97 -7.33 -8.50
C ARG A 220 22.45 -8.50 -7.65
N TYR A 221 22.31 -9.73 -8.14
CA TYR A 221 22.75 -10.92 -7.42
C TYR A 221 24.27 -11.05 -7.37
N TRP A 222 24.95 -10.72 -8.48
CA TRP A 222 26.40 -10.89 -8.60
C TRP A 222 27.23 -9.63 -8.31
N PHE A 223 26.66 -8.43 -8.52
CA PHE A 223 27.33 -7.13 -8.49
C PHE A 223 26.49 -6.12 -7.71
N GLU A 224 26.14 -6.45 -6.46
CA GLU A 224 25.22 -5.65 -5.66
C GLU A 224 25.72 -4.21 -5.44
N ASP A 225 27.01 -4.07 -5.12
CA ASP A 225 27.62 -2.79 -4.76
C ASP A 225 27.71 -1.86 -5.98
N GLU A 226 28.14 -2.38 -7.12
CA GLU A 226 28.20 -1.62 -8.37
C GLU A 226 26.81 -1.16 -8.81
N CYS A 227 25.81 -2.06 -8.74
CA CYS A 227 24.42 -1.73 -9.06
C CYS A 227 23.87 -0.63 -8.13
N ARG A 228 24.22 -0.69 -6.83
CA ARG A 228 23.81 0.29 -5.83
C ARG A 228 24.45 1.66 -6.10
N GLN A 229 25.72 1.67 -6.49
CA GLN A 229 26.47 2.88 -6.80
C GLN A 229 25.92 3.57 -8.06
N ILE A 230 25.70 2.84 -9.15
CA ILE A 230 25.09 3.39 -10.38
C ILE A 230 23.69 3.96 -10.08
N SER A 231 22.89 3.23 -9.29
CA SER A 231 21.56 3.72 -8.87
C SER A 231 21.64 5.00 -8.00
N LYS A 232 22.73 5.21 -7.26
CA LYS A 232 22.97 6.45 -6.51
C LYS A 232 23.36 7.59 -7.46
N LEU A 233 24.27 7.35 -8.39
CA LEU A 233 24.70 8.33 -9.40
C LEU A 233 23.53 8.79 -10.27
N HIS A 234 22.67 7.87 -10.72
CA HIS A 234 21.49 8.23 -11.50
C HIS A 234 20.53 9.13 -10.72
N ARG A 235 20.28 8.83 -9.44
CA ARG A 235 19.45 9.69 -8.58
C ARG A 235 20.04 11.09 -8.42
N GLN A 236 21.35 11.19 -8.25
CA GLN A 236 22.04 12.49 -8.16
C GLN A 236 21.95 13.27 -9.46
N TRP A 237 22.14 12.60 -10.60
CA TRP A 237 22.00 13.22 -11.93
C TRP A 237 20.58 13.74 -12.18
N ILE A 238 19.54 12.95 -11.86
CA ILE A 238 18.13 13.38 -11.98
C ILE A 238 17.84 14.61 -11.11
N LEU A 239 18.35 14.62 -9.87
CA LEU A 239 18.19 15.77 -8.97
C LEU A 239 18.88 17.02 -9.54
N ALA A 240 20.10 16.89 -10.05
CA ALA A 240 20.83 17.99 -10.67
C ALA A 240 20.10 18.52 -11.92
N GLN A 241 19.62 17.63 -12.80
CA GLN A 241 18.85 18.00 -13.98
C GLN A 241 17.53 18.71 -13.64
N ARG A 242 16.84 18.25 -12.59
CA ARG A 242 15.63 18.90 -12.10
C ARG A 242 15.92 20.31 -11.60
N LEU A 243 16.96 20.48 -10.77
CA LEU A 243 17.36 21.79 -10.24
C LEU A 243 17.73 22.75 -11.38
N GLU A 244 18.48 22.28 -12.36
CA GLU A 244 18.92 23.09 -13.50
C GLU A 244 17.74 23.49 -14.40
N LYS A 245 16.78 22.58 -14.59
CA LYS A 245 15.52 22.91 -15.27
C LYS A 245 14.72 23.96 -14.49
N GLU A 246 14.55 23.77 -13.18
CA GLU A 246 13.85 24.73 -12.32
C GLU A 246 14.51 26.12 -12.36
N ARG A 247 15.85 26.20 -12.37
CA ARG A 247 16.60 27.46 -12.54
C ARG A 247 16.34 28.12 -13.90
N ARG A 248 16.41 27.34 -14.99
CA ARG A 248 16.11 27.82 -16.35
C ARG A 248 14.68 28.34 -16.47
N ASP A 249 13.71 27.58 -15.97
CA ASP A 249 12.30 27.95 -15.98
C ASP A 249 12.05 29.23 -15.15
N ALA A 250 12.72 29.37 -14.00
CA ALA A 250 12.65 30.59 -13.17
C ALA A 250 13.23 31.82 -13.89
N ALA A 251 14.39 31.68 -14.53
CA ALA A 251 15.05 32.77 -15.25
C ALA A 251 14.20 33.23 -16.44
N LEU A 252 13.66 32.29 -17.21
CA LEU A 252 12.79 32.57 -18.35
C LEU A 252 11.47 33.23 -17.91
N ALA A 253 10.87 32.74 -16.82
CA ALA A 253 9.69 33.39 -16.24
C ALA A 253 9.99 34.84 -15.81
N THR A 254 11.12 35.07 -15.16
CA THR A 254 11.56 36.41 -14.75
C THR A 254 11.69 37.35 -15.95
N GLN A 255 12.32 36.90 -17.03
CA GLN A 255 12.51 37.69 -18.26
C GLN A 255 11.18 38.04 -18.93
N VAL A 256 10.29 37.06 -19.10
CA VAL A 256 8.98 37.25 -19.76
C VAL A 256 8.09 38.19 -18.94
N VAL A 257 8.06 38.03 -17.61
CA VAL A 257 7.25 38.86 -16.74
C VAL A 257 7.80 40.29 -16.70
N ARG A 258 9.12 40.50 -16.65
CA ARG A 258 9.72 41.85 -16.74
C ARG A 258 9.36 42.55 -18.05
N ALA A 259 9.45 41.84 -19.18
CA ALA A 259 9.06 42.39 -20.49
C ALA A 259 7.56 42.75 -20.58
N LEU A 260 6.70 42.03 -19.85
CA LEU A 260 5.27 42.33 -19.78
C LEU A 260 5.00 43.63 -19.00
N TYR A 261 5.67 43.83 -17.86
CA TYR A 261 5.54 45.05 -17.07
C TYR A 261 6.14 46.29 -17.77
N SER A 262 7.16 46.13 -18.62
CA SER A 262 7.71 47.26 -19.38
C SER A 262 6.84 47.70 -20.57
N THR A 263 5.91 46.85 -21.03
CA THR A 263 5.07 47.13 -22.21
C THR A 263 3.63 47.47 -21.87
N GLN A 264 3.13 47.11 -20.68
CA GLN A 264 1.74 47.34 -20.28
C GLN A 264 1.64 48.08 -18.94
N ALA A 265 0.90 49.19 -18.93
CA ALA A 265 0.68 50.02 -17.74
C ALA A 265 -0.13 49.32 -16.63
N HIS A 266 -0.92 48.29 -16.96
CA HIS A 266 -1.69 47.52 -15.98
C HIS A 266 -1.66 46.02 -16.29
N VAL A 267 -0.84 45.28 -15.54
CA VAL A 267 -0.66 43.83 -15.70
C VAL A 267 -1.56 43.08 -14.74
N THR A 268 -2.47 42.24 -15.26
CA THR A 268 -3.29 41.33 -14.45
C THR A 268 -2.74 39.90 -14.51
N ARG A 269 -3.08 39.07 -13.51
CA ARG A 269 -2.69 37.66 -13.45
C ARG A 269 -3.00 36.88 -14.75
N ARG A 270 -4.13 37.17 -15.40
CA ARG A 270 -4.51 36.53 -16.68
C ARG A 270 -3.53 36.85 -17.81
N HIS A 271 -2.98 38.07 -17.84
CA HIS A 271 -1.96 38.46 -18.80
C HIS A 271 -0.65 37.70 -18.55
N THR A 272 -0.22 37.62 -17.28
CA THR A 272 0.97 36.86 -16.87
C THR A 272 0.86 35.37 -17.25
N GLU A 273 -0.29 34.75 -16.96
CA GLU A 273 -0.54 33.34 -17.32
C GLU A 273 -0.59 33.10 -18.84
N LYS A 274 -1.03 34.08 -19.63
CA LYS A 274 -1.05 33.98 -21.10
C LYS A 274 0.36 34.05 -21.66
N CYS A 275 1.17 35.01 -21.22
CA CYS A 275 2.56 35.14 -21.68
C CYS A 275 3.43 33.94 -21.27
N LEU A 276 3.28 33.42 -20.05
CA LEU A 276 4.02 32.24 -19.61
C LEU A 276 3.62 30.98 -20.39
N ARG A 277 2.34 30.82 -20.72
CA ARG A 277 1.86 29.69 -21.53
C ARG A 277 2.47 29.65 -22.94
N ASN A 278 2.69 30.81 -23.56
CA ASN A 278 3.32 30.89 -24.88
C ASN A 278 4.77 30.36 -24.88
N VAL A 279 5.41 30.32 -23.72
CA VAL A 279 6.78 29.82 -23.53
C VAL A 279 6.78 28.43 -22.85
N GLY A 280 5.61 27.79 -22.73
CA GLY A 280 5.47 26.47 -22.13
C GLY A 280 5.57 26.42 -20.60
N LEU A 281 5.51 27.57 -19.93
CA LEU A 281 5.58 27.69 -18.47
C LEU A 281 4.19 27.86 -17.84
N SER A 282 4.06 27.44 -16.58
CA SER A 282 2.80 27.51 -15.83
C SER A 282 3.00 28.02 -14.41
N LEU A 283 2.11 28.90 -13.95
CA LEU A 283 2.06 29.37 -12.56
C LEU A 283 1.67 28.28 -11.54
N ALA A 284 1.28 27.08 -12.01
CA ALA A 284 1.11 25.92 -11.15
C ALA A 284 2.46 25.39 -10.62
N SER A 285 3.57 25.65 -11.32
CA SER A 285 4.91 25.36 -10.81
C SER A 285 5.28 26.37 -9.72
N PRO A 286 5.69 25.92 -8.51
CA PRO A 286 6.01 26.82 -7.41
C PRO A 286 7.18 27.76 -7.76
N VAL A 287 8.20 27.23 -8.44
CA VAL A 287 9.40 27.97 -8.82
C VAL A 287 9.09 29.11 -9.82
N VAL A 288 8.25 28.83 -10.81
CA VAL A 288 7.82 29.82 -11.83
C VAL A 288 6.95 30.91 -11.19
N ARG A 289 6.07 30.52 -10.27
CA ARG A 289 5.19 31.44 -9.54
C ARG A 289 5.97 32.37 -8.61
N GLU A 290 6.94 31.85 -7.87
CA GLU A 290 7.83 32.65 -7.02
C GLU A 290 8.64 33.64 -7.85
N ALA A 291 9.21 33.21 -8.98
CA ALA A 291 9.94 34.09 -9.89
C ALA A 291 9.04 35.23 -10.43
N ALA A 292 7.81 34.93 -10.86
CA ALA A 292 6.87 35.94 -11.33
C ALA A 292 6.43 36.91 -10.23
N ASN A 293 6.22 36.42 -9.01
CA ASN A 293 5.86 37.26 -7.86
C ASN A 293 7.00 38.20 -7.47
N ARG A 294 8.26 37.75 -7.49
CA ARG A 294 9.42 38.62 -7.23
C ARG A 294 9.47 39.81 -8.17
N VAL A 295 9.28 39.59 -9.47
CA VAL A 295 9.25 40.69 -10.46
C VAL A 295 8.11 41.66 -10.19
N LYS A 296 6.93 41.14 -9.84
CA LYS A 296 5.77 41.96 -9.48
C LYS A 296 6.09 42.85 -8.27
N ASP A 297 6.68 42.28 -7.22
CA ASP A 297 7.01 42.98 -5.98
C ASP A 297 8.13 44.02 -6.20
N GLU A 298 9.14 43.69 -7.02
CA GLU A 298 10.18 44.63 -7.49
C GLU A 298 9.55 45.83 -8.23
N HIS A 299 8.62 45.59 -9.16
CA HIS A 299 7.96 46.66 -9.93
C HIS A 299 7.09 47.56 -9.04
N PHE A 300 6.27 46.99 -8.16
CA PHE A 300 5.46 47.80 -7.22
C PHE A 300 6.29 48.55 -6.18
N SER A 301 7.47 48.04 -5.82
CA SER A 301 8.40 48.75 -4.95
C SER A 301 9.04 49.92 -5.69
N ALA A 302 9.48 49.72 -6.93
CA ALA A 302 10.03 50.79 -7.77
C ALA A 302 9.02 51.92 -8.03
N CYS A 303 7.76 51.59 -8.36
CA CYS A 303 6.71 52.60 -8.55
C CYS A 303 6.40 53.40 -7.27
N ARG A 304 6.47 52.78 -6.08
CA ARG A 304 6.28 53.47 -4.80
C ARG A 304 7.42 54.44 -4.48
N THR A 305 8.66 54.09 -4.82
CA THR A 305 9.81 54.98 -4.62
C THR A 305 9.73 56.21 -5.52
N MET A 306 9.27 56.07 -6.77
CA MET A 306 9.11 57.20 -7.70
C MET A 306 8.01 58.19 -7.26
N GLN A 307 6.93 57.69 -6.64
CA GLN A 307 5.89 58.57 -6.08
C GLN A 307 6.37 59.39 -4.87
N HIS A 308 7.34 58.89 -4.11
CA HIS A 308 7.94 59.63 -2.99
C HIS A 308 8.99 60.66 -3.43
N SER A 309 9.67 60.46 -4.56
CA SER A 309 10.59 61.47 -5.11
C SER A 309 9.85 62.66 -5.71
N ASP A 310 8.75 62.43 -6.43
CA ASP A 310 7.94 63.52 -7.04
C ASP A 310 7.21 64.36 -5.97
N SER A 311 6.90 63.75 -4.81
CA SER A 311 6.28 64.46 -3.69
C SER A 311 7.26 65.40 -2.95
N ASN A 312 8.56 65.14 -3.01
CA ASN A 312 9.58 65.97 -2.35
C ASN A 312 10.06 67.15 -3.20
N GLU A 313 9.91 67.13 -4.53
CA GLU A 313 10.21 68.29 -5.37
C GLU A 313 9.09 69.35 -5.34
N THR A 314 7.86 68.98 -4.96
CA THR A 314 6.73 69.94 -4.92
C THR A 314 6.71 70.81 -3.65
N PHE A 315 7.48 70.48 -2.60
CA PHE A 315 7.57 71.28 -1.37
C PHE A 315 8.76 72.26 -1.33
N ALA A 316 9.71 72.18 -2.28
CA ALA A 316 10.87 73.07 -2.31
C ALA A 316 10.65 74.38 -3.09
N SER A 317 9.47 74.60 -3.67
CA SER A 317 9.18 75.80 -4.50
C SER A 317 8.03 76.67 -3.96
N ALA A 318 7.56 76.45 -2.73
CA ALA A 318 6.45 77.21 -2.14
C ALA A 318 6.84 78.12 -0.95
N GLU A 319 8.14 78.31 -0.66
CA GLU A 319 8.62 79.17 0.45
C GLU A 319 9.44 80.38 -0.01
N GLN A 320 9.11 80.93 -1.19
CA GLN A 320 9.71 82.18 -1.68
C GLN A 320 8.67 83.05 -2.40
N GLN A 321 7.72 83.61 -1.63
CA GLN A 321 7.05 84.88 -1.92
C GLN A 321 6.06 85.21 -0.78
N SER A 322 5.98 86.51 -0.42
CA SER A 322 5.24 87.14 0.69
C SER A 322 5.98 87.01 2.04
N GLU A 323 6.43 88.06 2.73
CA GLU A 323 6.07 89.48 2.78
C GLU A 323 7.26 90.28 3.34
N ASP A 324 7.61 91.38 2.68
CA ASP A 324 8.41 92.45 3.26
C ASP A 324 7.72 93.76 2.89
N SER A 325 7.07 94.42 3.86
CA SER A 325 6.70 95.86 3.90
C SER A 325 5.86 96.20 5.16
N ASN A 326 6.56 96.55 6.27
CA ASN A 326 6.47 97.78 7.12
C ASN A 326 5.15 98.60 7.25
N PRO A 327 4.99 99.57 8.21
CA PRO A 327 5.85 99.97 9.36
C PRO A 327 5.09 100.38 10.68
N SER A 328 5.88 100.73 11.70
CA SER A 328 5.67 101.77 12.74
C SER A 328 4.40 101.80 13.62
N GLY A 329 4.64 101.77 14.94
CA GLY A 329 3.71 102.16 16.01
C GLY A 329 4.21 101.78 17.37
#